data_AF-X0XX69-F1
#
_entry.id   AF-X0XX69-F1
#
_cell.length_a   1.000
_cell.length_b   1.000
_cell.length_c   1.000
_cell.angle_alpha   90.00
_cell.angle_beta   90.00
_cell.angle_gamma   90.00
#
_symmetry.space_group_name_H-M   'P 1'
#
loop_
_entity.id
_entity.type
_entity.pdbx_description
1 polymer ?
#
loop_
_entity_poly.entity_id
_entity_poly.type
_entity_poly.pdbx_seq_one_letter_code
_entity_poly.pdbx_strand_id
1 'polypeptide(L)'
;GSIMTGQLTLPGGGINLDAATLIDVANAIAAHDAAVDPHPQYLTEDEADGLYDPLGAGTLDHSALFNLSADDHPQYYNTSRGDVRYEQLINKGQPSGYAPLDASGFVPGQYLPITQLDFLGGFDASPGDLPPTPTSGGFYVITVSGTLNVVPADGSSETPTPTVVDIGDYIIYSGSTGYWYQQVPNFAQEDARYLQLTGGTLSGDLLMQGNNNTMGADANQKIFFHNSIPGSAFITNTGGGGGQGIQLRANS
;
A
#
# COMPACT_ATOMS: atom_id res chain seq x y z
N GLY A 1 111.97 15.20 3.66
CA GLY A 1 111.01 14.11 3.44
C GLY A 1 111.42 13.39 2.18
N SER A 2 111.73 12.11 2.27
CA SER A 2 112.20 11.34 1.11
C SER A 2 111.09 11.20 0.08
N ILE A 3 111.44 11.44 -1.18
CA ILE A 3 110.55 11.30 -2.33
C ILE A 3 110.41 9.79 -2.61
N MET A 4 109.18 9.26 -2.62
CA MET A 4 108.94 7.87 -2.98
C MET A 4 109.15 7.71 -4.50
N THR A 5 110.24 7.07 -4.90
CA THR A 5 110.60 6.83 -6.32
C THR A 5 110.15 5.46 -6.82
N GLY A 6 109.22 4.79 -6.10
CA GLY A 6 108.62 3.54 -6.52
C GLY A 6 107.31 3.78 -7.26
N GLN A 7 107.08 3.05 -8.35
CA GLN A 7 105.81 3.02 -9.06
C GLN A 7 104.67 2.61 -8.11
N LEU A 8 103.68 3.48 -7.93
CA LEU A 8 102.50 3.19 -7.12
C LEU A 8 101.49 2.38 -7.95
N THR A 9 101.46 1.07 -7.74
CA THR A 9 100.47 0.19 -8.38
C THR A 9 99.20 0.17 -7.54
N LEU A 10 98.10 0.70 -8.08
CA LEU A 10 96.75 0.59 -7.48
C LEU A 10 96.01 -0.61 -8.10
N PRO A 11 95.31 -1.45 -7.31
CA PRO A 11 94.63 -2.62 -7.86
C PRO A 11 93.50 -2.19 -8.81
N GLY A 12 93.60 -2.58 -10.08
CA GLY A 12 92.56 -2.36 -11.10
C GLY A 12 92.79 -1.17 -12.04
N GLY A 13 93.83 -0.36 -11.83
CA GLY A 13 94.25 0.68 -12.78
C GLY A 13 95.32 0.14 -13.72
N GLY A 14 95.10 0.25 -15.03
CA GLY A 14 96.11 -0.07 -16.04
C GLY A 14 97.45 0.63 -15.78
N ILE A 15 98.52 0.08 -16.33
CA ILE A 15 99.92 0.42 -16.06
C ILE A 15 100.38 1.84 -16.48
N ASN A 16 99.46 2.78 -16.72
CA ASN A 16 99.74 4.20 -16.95
C ASN A 16 98.69 5.07 -16.26
N LEU A 17 99.15 6.09 -15.53
CA LEU A 17 98.34 7.13 -14.88
C LEU A 17 97.74 8.13 -15.89
N ASP A 18 97.38 7.68 -17.09
CA ASP A 18 96.69 8.52 -18.06
C ASP A 18 95.22 8.61 -17.67
N ALA A 19 94.70 9.82 -17.52
CA ALA A 19 93.27 10.03 -17.31
C ALA A 19 92.49 9.34 -18.44
N ALA A 20 91.39 8.65 -18.11
CA ALA A 20 90.54 8.00 -19.09
C ALA A 20 90.22 8.97 -20.24
N THR A 21 90.63 8.59 -21.44
CA THR A 21 90.43 9.40 -22.64
C THR A 21 89.01 9.21 -23.16
N LEU A 22 88.56 10.07 -24.08
CA LEU A 22 87.28 9.86 -24.77
C LEU A 22 87.24 8.53 -25.54
N ILE A 23 88.40 7.99 -25.93
CA ILE A 23 88.51 6.68 -26.59
C ILE A 23 88.19 5.54 -25.61
N ASP A 24 88.61 5.67 -24.35
CA ASP A 24 88.40 4.63 -23.34
C ASP A 24 86.94 4.55 -22.93
N VAL A 25 86.27 5.71 -22.83
CA VAL A 25 84.81 5.79 -22.61
C VAL A 25 84.06 5.18 -23.78
N ALA A 26 84.43 5.49 -25.02
CA ALA A 26 83.81 4.93 -26.21
C ALA A 26 83.95 3.40 -26.27
N ASN A 27 85.12 2.87 -25.92
CA ASN A 27 85.36 1.43 -25.84
C ASN A 27 84.55 0.76 -24.72
N ALA A 28 84.41 1.40 -23.56
CA ALA A 28 83.62 0.87 -22.45
C ALA A 28 82.13 0.80 -22.79
N ILE A 29 81.58 1.82 -23.47
CA ILE A 29 80.20 1.81 -23.98
C ILE A 29 80.03 0.71 -25.01
N ALA A 30 80.93 0.62 -26.00
CA ALA A 30 80.84 -0.43 -27.02
C ALA A 30 80.93 -1.84 -26.43
N ALA A 31 81.73 -2.04 -25.37
CA ALA A 31 81.82 -3.32 -24.67
C ALA A 31 80.55 -3.62 -23.85
N HIS A 32 79.92 -2.60 -23.27
CA HIS A 32 78.65 -2.72 -22.54
C HIS A 32 77.49 -3.02 -23.50
N ASP A 33 77.39 -2.32 -24.62
CA ASP A 33 76.37 -2.54 -25.66
C ASP A 33 76.51 -3.90 -26.35
N ALA A 34 77.73 -4.43 -26.47
CA ALA A 34 77.99 -5.74 -27.07
C ALA A 34 77.84 -6.91 -26.09
N ALA A 35 77.72 -6.63 -24.79
CA ALA A 35 77.50 -7.67 -23.80
C ALA A 35 76.07 -8.21 -23.94
N VAL A 36 75.93 -9.54 -23.92
CA VAL A 36 74.62 -10.21 -23.96
C VAL A 36 73.80 -9.85 -22.71
N ASP A 37 74.46 -9.70 -21.58
CA ASP A 37 73.88 -9.23 -20.34
C ASP A 37 74.90 -8.31 -19.62
N PRO A 38 74.83 -6.99 -19.88
CA PRO A 38 75.70 -6.05 -19.22
C PRO A 38 75.35 -5.82 -17.74
N HIS A 39 74.20 -6.33 -17.29
CA HIS A 39 73.71 -6.13 -15.93
C HIS A 39 73.19 -7.42 -15.27
N PRO A 40 74.04 -8.42 -14.98
CA PRO A 40 73.63 -9.74 -14.48
C PRO A 40 72.96 -9.77 -13.10
N GLN A 41 72.83 -8.61 -12.46
CA GLN A 41 72.11 -8.45 -11.21
C GLN A 41 70.61 -8.22 -11.43
N TYR A 42 70.21 -7.75 -12.62
CA TYR A 42 68.80 -7.60 -13.00
C TYR A 42 68.43 -8.73 -13.96
N LEU A 43 67.18 -9.16 -13.89
CA LEU A 43 66.66 -10.14 -14.84
C LEU A 43 66.61 -9.52 -16.24
N THR A 44 66.99 -10.30 -17.24
CA THR A 44 66.65 -9.99 -18.63
C THR A 44 65.13 -10.01 -18.82
N GLU A 45 64.65 -9.42 -19.92
CA GLU A 45 63.22 -9.42 -20.25
C GLU A 45 62.66 -10.85 -20.32
N ASP A 46 63.38 -11.77 -20.98
CA ASP A 46 63.00 -13.19 -21.08
C ASP A 46 62.98 -13.90 -19.70
N GLU A 47 63.94 -13.61 -18.82
CA GLU A 47 63.98 -14.17 -17.47
C GLU A 47 62.89 -13.58 -16.56
N ALA A 48 62.61 -12.30 -16.72
CA ALA A 48 61.53 -11.62 -16.01
C ALA A 48 60.17 -12.16 -16.47
N ASP A 49 59.96 -12.31 -17.77
CA ASP A 49 58.74 -12.91 -18.32
C ASP A 49 58.58 -14.36 -17.84
N GLY A 50 59.65 -15.16 -17.84
CA GLY A 50 59.60 -16.52 -17.30
C GLY A 50 59.31 -16.58 -15.78
N LEU A 51 59.74 -15.58 -15.01
CA LEU A 51 59.54 -15.52 -13.55
C LEU A 51 58.20 -14.89 -13.15
N TYR A 52 57.70 -13.93 -13.92
CA TYR A 52 56.49 -13.16 -13.63
C TYR A 52 55.25 -13.60 -14.43
N ASP A 53 55.40 -14.43 -15.47
CA ASP A 53 54.30 -15.13 -16.16
C ASP A 53 53.83 -16.49 -15.54
N PRO A 54 53.98 -16.80 -14.22
CA PRO A 54 53.23 -17.92 -13.65
C PRO A 54 51.73 -17.65 -13.47
N LEU A 55 51.27 -16.41 -13.63
CA LEU A 55 49.88 -15.99 -13.36
C LEU A 55 49.22 -15.27 -14.54
N GLY A 56 49.57 -15.64 -15.77
CA GLY A 56 48.73 -15.47 -16.96
C GLY A 56 47.90 -14.20 -16.98
N ALA A 57 48.51 -13.08 -17.38
CA ALA A 57 47.80 -11.84 -17.70
C ALA A 57 46.98 -11.95 -19.01
N GLY A 58 46.46 -13.15 -19.31
CA GLY A 58 45.62 -13.48 -20.45
C GLY A 58 44.37 -14.19 -19.98
N THR A 59 43.32 -13.41 -19.69
CA THR A 59 41.96 -13.90 -19.44
C THR A 59 41.82 -14.70 -18.15
N LEU A 60 41.80 -14.01 -17.00
CA LEU A 60 41.12 -14.53 -15.82
C LEU A 60 39.63 -14.65 -16.16
N ASP A 61 39.26 -15.80 -16.74
CA ASP A 61 37.87 -16.22 -16.81
C ASP A 61 37.35 -16.17 -15.37
N HIS A 62 36.34 -15.33 -15.13
CA HIS A 62 35.75 -15.19 -13.81
C HIS A 62 35.15 -16.51 -13.31
N SER A 63 34.94 -17.48 -14.21
CA SER A 63 34.57 -18.85 -13.88
C SER A 63 35.64 -19.60 -13.07
N ALA A 64 36.89 -19.13 -13.05
CA ALA A 64 37.96 -19.68 -12.22
C ALA A 64 37.97 -19.14 -10.78
N LEU A 65 37.11 -18.17 -10.45
CA LEU A 65 36.95 -17.67 -9.07
C LEU A 65 36.15 -18.68 -8.25
N PHE A 66 36.75 -19.16 -7.16
CA PHE A 66 36.05 -20.03 -6.21
C PHE A 66 34.92 -19.26 -5.51
N ASN A 67 33.86 -19.99 -5.16
CA ASN A 67 32.77 -19.50 -4.31
C ASN A 67 31.88 -18.38 -4.92
N LEU A 68 31.87 -18.23 -6.25
CA LEU A 68 31.07 -17.19 -6.94
C LEU A 68 29.55 -17.27 -6.68
N SER A 69 29.04 -18.45 -6.37
CA SER A 69 27.63 -18.67 -6.03
C SER A 69 27.31 -18.49 -4.55
N ALA A 70 28.33 -18.30 -3.70
CA ALA A 70 28.10 -18.06 -2.30
C ALA A 70 27.64 -16.64 -2.04
N ASP A 71 26.78 -16.53 -1.05
CA ASP A 71 26.21 -15.29 -0.58
C ASP A 71 26.89 -14.88 0.72
N ASP A 72 28.19 -14.60 0.59
CA ASP A 72 29.11 -14.22 1.66
C ASP A 72 28.95 -12.75 2.10
N HIS A 73 28.13 -11.98 1.39
CA HIS A 73 27.81 -10.58 1.68
C HIS A 73 26.30 -10.37 1.83
N PRO A 74 25.70 -10.80 2.95
CA PRO A 74 24.25 -10.73 3.19
C PRO A 74 23.68 -9.31 3.21
N GLN A 75 24.53 -8.29 3.36
CA GLN A 75 24.17 -6.88 3.25
C GLN A 75 23.75 -6.46 1.84
N TYR A 76 24.19 -7.16 0.80
CA TYR A 76 23.88 -6.82 -0.59
C TYR A 76 22.65 -7.57 -1.10
N TYR A 77 22.02 -6.98 -2.11
CA TYR A 77 20.86 -7.56 -2.77
C TYR A 77 21.24 -8.90 -3.42
N ASN A 78 20.43 -9.92 -3.19
CA ASN A 78 20.35 -11.09 -4.05
C ASN A 78 18.89 -11.30 -4.44
N THR A 79 18.64 -11.94 -5.59
CA THR A 79 17.28 -12.16 -6.11
C THR A 79 16.41 -12.96 -5.14
N SER A 80 16.94 -14.00 -4.49
CA SER A 80 16.18 -14.81 -3.54
C SER A 80 15.63 -14.00 -2.35
N ARG A 81 16.46 -13.18 -1.70
CA ARG A 81 16.05 -12.24 -0.63
C ARG A 81 15.21 -11.10 -1.16
N GLY A 82 15.37 -10.72 -2.42
CA GLY A 82 14.53 -9.73 -3.10
C GLY A 82 13.11 -10.26 -3.25
N ASP A 83 12.98 -11.46 -3.81
CA ASP A 83 11.73 -12.16 -4.09
C ASP A 83 10.92 -12.48 -2.83
N VAL A 84 11.60 -12.69 -1.68
CA VAL A 84 10.92 -12.85 -0.38
C VAL A 84 10.41 -11.52 0.17
N ARG A 85 11.09 -10.40 -0.11
CA ARG A 85 10.78 -9.09 0.50
C ARG A 85 9.86 -8.22 -0.34
N TYR A 86 9.85 -8.41 -1.65
CA TYR A 86 9.17 -7.55 -2.59
C TYR A 86 8.19 -8.32 -3.45
N GLU A 87 7.09 -7.66 -3.80
CA GLU A 87 6.15 -8.15 -4.78
C GLU A 87 6.83 -8.22 -6.16
N GLN A 88 6.90 -9.43 -6.73
CA GLN A 88 7.55 -9.65 -8.01
C GLN A 88 6.66 -9.16 -9.14
N LEU A 89 7.15 -8.19 -9.93
CA LEU A 89 6.41 -7.60 -11.05
C LEU A 89 5.79 -8.62 -12.01
N ILE A 90 6.42 -9.79 -12.18
CA ILE A 90 5.90 -10.88 -13.01
C ILE A 90 4.55 -11.41 -12.53
N ASN A 91 4.26 -11.34 -11.23
CA ASN A 91 3.01 -11.80 -10.63
C ASN A 91 1.90 -10.72 -10.69
N LYS A 92 2.23 -9.48 -11.10
CA LYS A 92 1.26 -8.38 -11.17
C LYS A 92 0.23 -8.64 -12.26
N GLY A 93 -1.04 -8.74 -11.86
CA GLY A 93 -2.15 -8.97 -12.78
C GLY A 93 -2.16 -10.36 -13.42
N GLN A 94 -1.36 -11.30 -12.91
CA GLN A 94 -1.42 -12.71 -13.32
C GLN A 94 -2.45 -13.49 -12.50
N PRO A 95 -3.00 -14.60 -13.05
CA PRO A 95 -3.76 -15.55 -12.26
C PRO A 95 -2.98 -16.01 -11.02
N SER A 96 -3.65 -16.07 -9.87
CA SER A 96 -3.03 -16.40 -8.56
C SER A 96 -1.92 -15.45 -8.09
N GLY A 97 -1.75 -14.30 -8.75
CA GLY A 97 -0.88 -13.22 -8.33
C GLY A 97 -1.63 -12.14 -7.54
N TYR A 98 -1.16 -10.91 -7.64
CA TYR A 98 -1.77 -9.76 -6.98
C TYR A 98 -2.41 -8.80 -7.98
N ALA A 99 -3.52 -8.18 -7.57
CA ALA A 99 -4.24 -7.23 -8.40
C ALA A 99 -3.44 -5.90 -8.51
N PRO A 100 -3.26 -5.35 -9.72
CA PRO A 100 -2.61 -4.06 -9.89
C PRO A 100 -3.52 -2.92 -9.41
N LEU A 101 -2.92 -1.79 -9.03
CA LEU A 101 -3.61 -0.51 -8.87
C LEU A 101 -3.47 0.33 -10.14
N ASP A 102 -4.48 1.15 -10.45
CA ASP A 102 -4.44 2.19 -11.48
C ASP A 102 -3.68 3.44 -11.00
N ALA A 103 -3.65 4.47 -11.85
CA ALA A 103 -2.99 5.75 -11.53
C ALA A 103 -3.62 6.51 -10.36
N SER A 104 -4.86 6.17 -10.00
CA SER A 104 -5.61 6.75 -8.89
C SER A 104 -5.49 5.92 -7.60
N GLY A 105 -4.78 4.78 -7.63
CA GLY A 105 -4.59 3.90 -6.48
C GLY A 105 -5.73 2.91 -6.24
N PHE A 106 -6.63 2.71 -7.22
CA PHE A 106 -7.72 1.74 -7.12
C PHE A 106 -7.43 0.47 -7.90
N VAL A 107 -8.01 -0.65 -7.47
CA VAL A 107 -7.98 -1.89 -8.27
C VAL A 107 -8.89 -1.72 -9.48
N PRO A 108 -8.39 -1.85 -10.72
CA PRO A 108 -9.24 -1.77 -11.91
C PRO A 108 -10.30 -2.87 -11.91
N GLY A 109 -11.52 -2.54 -12.36
CA GLY A 109 -12.66 -3.47 -12.36
C GLY A 109 -12.40 -4.80 -13.07
N GLN A 110 -11.54 -4.84 -14.09
CA GLN A 110 -11.16 -6.09 -14.78
C GLN A 110 -10.46 -7.12 -13.87
N TYR A 111 -9.90 -6.69 -12.73
CA TYR A 111 -9.27 -7.56 -11.73
C TYR A 111 -10.18 -7.83 -10.53
N LEU A 112 -11.37 -7.25 -10.50
CA LEU A 112 -12.43 -7.49 -9.53
C LEU A 112 -13.59 -8.18 -10.26
N PRO A 113 -13.63 -9.51 -10.30
CA PRO A 113 -14.78 -10.21 -10.86
C PRO A 113 -15.98 -10.02 -9.93
N ILE A 114 -16.69 -8.89 -10.09
CA ILE A 114 -18.00 -8.68 -9.50
C ILE A 114 -18.97 -9.42 -10.41
N THR A 115 -19.10 -10.72 -10.20
CA THR A 115 -20.10 -11.50 -10.91
C THR A 115 -21.47 -11.23 -10.30
N GLN A 116 -22.47 -10.97 -11.14
CA GLN A 116 -23.87 -10.84 -10.74
C GLN A 116 -24.22 -9.57 -9.93
N LEU A 117 -23.52 -8.45 -10.13
CA LEU A 117 -24.03 -7.14 -9.74
C LEU A 117 -23.80 -6.14 -10.87
N ASP A 118 -24.82 -5.96 -11.71
CA ASP A 118 -24.76 -5.09 -12.89
C ASP A 118 -25.59 -3.82 -12.63
N PHE A 119 -24.95 -2.65 -12.61
CA PHE A 119 -25.67 -1.40 -12.51
C PHE A 119 -26.34 -1.06 -13.84
N LEU A 120 -27.68 -1.01 -13.83
CA LEU A 120 -28.50 -0.79 -15.02
C LEU A 120 -28.98 0.66 -15.18
N GLY A 121 -28.72 1.52 -14.19
CA GLY A 121 -29.03 2.95 -14.24
C GLY A 121 -30.09 3.41 -13.24
N GLY A 122 -30.69 4.57 -13.54
CA GLY A 122 -31.80 5.13 -12.78
C GLY A 122 -33.15 4.55 -13.22
N PHE A 123 -34.07 4.34 -12.28
CA PHE A 123 -35.41 3.81 -12.54
C PHE A 123 -36.52 4.71 -11.98
N ASP A 124 -37.54 4.96 -12.81
CA ASP A 124 -38.75 5.68 -12.44
C ASP A 124 -39.80 4.69 -11.94
N ALA A 125 -40.06 4.68 -10.63
CA ALA A 125 -41.02 3.76 -10.02
C ALA A 125 -42.47 4.29 -10.04
N SER A 126 -42.70 5.52 -10.51
CA SER A 126 -44.03 6.13 -10.50
C SER A 126 -45.11 5.37 -11.30
N PRO A 127 -44.80 4.62 -12.37
CA PRO A 127 -45.80 3.80 -13.06
C PRO A 127 -46.27 2.58 -12.24
N GLY A 128 -45.50 2.16 -11.23
CA GLY A 128 -45.79 0.97 -10.42
C GLY A 128 -45.38 -0.36 -11.07
N ASP A 129 -44.85 -0.32 -12.28
CA ASP A 129 -44.36 -1.50 -13.00
C ASP A 129 -42.88 -1.77 -12.68
N LEU A 130 -42.51 -3.04 -12.59
CA LEU A 130 -41.11 -3.46 -12.44
C LEU A 130 -40.39 -3.43 -13.80
N PRO A 131 -39.05 -3.35 -13.82
CA PRO A 131 -38.28 -3.44 -15.05
C PRO A 131 -38.61 -4.74 -15.84
N PRO A 132 -38.95 -4.66 -17.14
CA PRO A 132 -39.55 -5.77 -17.89
C PRO A 132 -38.56 -6.87 -18.32
N THR A 133 -37.25 -6.63 -18.20
CA THR A 133 -36.20 -7.58 -18.59
C THR A 133 -35.16 -7.73 -17.48
N PRO A 134 -35.51 -8.39 -16.37
CA PRO A 134 -34.57 -8.59 -15.28
C PRO A 134 -33.40 -9.49 -15.71
N THR A 135 -32.18 -9.06 -15.39
CA THR A 135 -30.98 -9.91 -15.47
C THR A 135 -30.57 -10.25 -14.04
N SER A 136 -30.16 -11.50 -13.76
CA SER A 136 -29.71 -11.89 -12.41
C SER A 136 -28.58 -10.98 -11.95
N GLY A 137 -28.77 -10.30 -10.82
CA GLY A 137 -27.79 -9.33 -10.32
C GLY A 137 -27.93 -7.91 -10.86
N GLY A 138 -28.82 -7.70 -11.83
CA GLY A 138 -29.14 -6.37 -12.34
C GLY A 138 -29.78 -5.52 -11.24
N PHE A 139 -29.27 -4.31 -11.05
CA PHE A 139 -29.84 -3.37 -10.10
C PHE A 139 -30.02 -1.97 -10.67
N TYR A 140 -31.05 -1.29 -10.16
CA TYR A 140 -31.35 0.10 -10.47
C TYR A 140 -31.31 0.95 -9.22
N VAL A 141 -31.03 2.24 -9.39
CA VAL A 141 -31.25 3.28 -8.37
C VAL A 141 -32.58 3.96 -8.68
N ILE A 142 -33.47 4.07 -7.69
CA ILE A 142 -34.74 4.76 -7.85
C ILE A 142 -34.49 6.26 -7.99
N THR A 143 -34.92 6.85 -9.12
CA THR A 143 -34.81 8.28 -9.40
C THR A 143 -36.12 9.02 -9.21
N VAL A 144 -37.24 8.29 -9.20
CA VAL A 144 -38.59 8.81 -8.93
C VAL A 144 -39.29 7.78 -8.06
N SER A 145 -39.84 8.21 -6.91
CA SER A 145 -40.51 7.33 -5.95
C SER A 145 -41.78 6.70 -6.51
N GLY A 146 -42.13 5.52 -6.02
CA GLY A 146 -43.38 4.84 -6.37
C GLY A 146 -43.62 3.62 -5.50
N THR A 147 -44.65 2.84 -5.84
CA THR A 147 -44.96 1.58 -5.16
C THR A 147 -44.74 0.44 -6.13
N LEU A 148 -43.79 -0.44 -5.82
CA LEU A 148 -43.44 -1.60 -6.66
C LEU A 148 -43.74 -2.89 -5.91
N ASN A 149 -44.04 -3.97 -6.64
CA ASN A 149 -44.12 -5.32 -6.06
C ASN A 149 -42.72 -5.90 -5.88
N VAL A 150 -42.07 -5.59 -4.77
CA VAL A 150 -40.71 -6.03 -4.42
C VAL A 150 -40.71 -6.69 -3.05
N VAL A 151 -39.66 -7.46 -2.76
CA VAL A 151 -39.38 -7.94 -1.39
C VAL A 151 -38.88 -6.75 -0.57
N PRO A 152 -39.58 -6.36 0.51
CA PRO A 152 -39.21 -5.20 1.33
C PRO A 152 -37.84 -5.33 1.97
N ALA A 153 -37.14 -4.19 2.09
CA ALA A 153 -35.85 -4.15 2.78
C ALA A 153 -35.95 -4.25 4.31
N ASP A 154 -37.12 -3.97 4.88
CA ASP A 154 -37.39 -4.02 6.33
C ASP A 154 -37.60 -5.46 6.86
N GLY A 155 -37.56 -6.47 5.98
CA GLY A 155 -37.77 -7.87 6.33
C GLY A 155 -39.22 -8.22 6.69
N SER A 156 -40.19 -7.34 6.43
CA SER A 156 -41.62 -7.58 6.73
C SER A 156 -42.24 -8.71 5.91
N SER A 157 -41.64 -9.05 4.76
CA SER A 157 -42.08 -10.15 3.89
C SER A 157 -40.88 -10.77 3.17
N GLU A 158 -40.90 -12.09 2.95
CA GLU A 158 -39.93 -12.81 2.12
C GLU A 158 -40.37 -12.91 0.64
N THR A 159 -41.60 -12.50 0.32
CA THR A 159 -42.17 -12.51 -1.03
C THR A 159 -42.56 -11.10 -1.48
N PRO A 160 -42.66 -10.85 -2.80
CA PRO A 160 -42.98 -9.51 -3.31
C PRO A 160 -44.32 -9.00 -2.81
N THR A 161 -44.31 -7.82 -2.20
CA THR A 161 -45.49 -7.09 -1.75
C THR A 161 -45.45 -5.67 -2.31
N PRO A 162 -46.61 -4.99 -2.44
CA PRO A 162 -46.64 -3.56 -2.77
C PRO A 162 -45.84 -2.78 -1.71
N THR A 163 -44.69 -2.28 -2.10
CA THR A 163 -43.71 -1.65 -1.22
C THR A 163 -43.32 -0.30 -1.79
N VAL A 164 -43.32 0.72 -0.93
CA VAL A 164 -42.86 2.05 -1.31
C VAL A 164 -41.34 1.99 -1.50
N VAL A 165 -40.89 2.45 -2.67
CA VAL A 165 -39.48 2.64 -2.97
C VAL A 165 -39.24 4.14 -3.17
N ASP A 166 -38.39 4.71 -2.32
CA ASP A 166 -38.10 6.13 -2.32
C ASP A 166 -36.92 6.47 -3.22
N ILE A 167 -36.77 7.75 -3.57
CA ILE A 167 -35.62 8.21 -4.37
C ILE A 167 -34.33 7.90 -3.62
N GLY A 168 -33.39 7.23 -4.31
CA GLY A 168 -32.12 6.78 -3.75
C GLY A 168 -32.11 5.32 -3.30
N ASP A 169 -33.27 4.69 -3.15
CA ASP A 169 -33.34 3.24 -2.92
C ASP A 169 -32.75 2.47 -4.09
N TYR A 170 -32.31 1.25 -3.82
CA TYR A 170 -31.92 0.30 -4.85
C TYR A 170 -32.99 -0.78 -4.99
N ILE A 171 -33.19 -1.24 -6.21
CA ILE A 171 -33.89 -2.51 -6.46
C ILE A 171 -32.93 -3.48 -7.16
N ILE A 172 -32.86 -4.72 -6.68
CA ILE A 172 -31.93 -5.75 -7.19
C ILE A 172 -32.73 -6.99 -7.57
N TYR A 173 -32.50 -7.53 -8.76
CA TYR A 173 -33.13 -8.78 -9.17
C TYR A 173 -32.31 -10.01 -8.79
N SER A 174 -32.93 -10.94 -8.08
CA SER A 174 -32.35 -12.24 -7.78
C SER A 174 -32.85 -13.30 -8.76
N GLY A 175 -31.94 -13.85 -9.58
CA GLY A 175 -32.27 -14.97 -10.45
C GLY A 175 -32.58 -16.27 -9.70
N SER A 176 -32.18 -16.41 -8.43
CA SER A 176 -32.44 -17.63 -7.65
C SER A 176 -33.87 -17.71 -7.11
N THR A 177 -34.44 -16.56 -6.71
CA THR A 177 -35.83 -16.47 -6.21
C THR A 177 -36.81 -15.96 -7.26
N GLY A 178 -36.32 -15.32 -8.33
CA GLY A 178 -37.13 -14.71 -9.37
C GLY A 178 -37.79 -13.40 -8.95
N TYR A 179 -37.30 -12.77 -7.87
CA TYR A 179 -37.89 -11.57 -7.28
C TYR A 179 -36.95 -10.37 -7.34
N TRP A 180 -37.56 -9.19 -7.32
CA TRP A 180 -36.89 -7.92 -7.06
C TRP A 180 -36.88 -7.66 -5.56
N TYR A 181 -35.73 -7.25 -5.03
CA TYR A 181 -35.53 -6.89 -3.63
C TYR A 181 -35.28 -5.40 -3.54
N GLN A 182 -35.94 -4.72 -2.61
CA GLN A 182 -35.55 -3.38 -2.21
C GLN A 182 -34.29 -3.45 -1.35
N GLN A 183 -33.42 -2.46 -1.49
CA GLN A 183 -32.31 -2.19 -0.62
C GLN A 183 -32.29 -0.70 -0.34
N VAL A 184 -32.42 -0.33 0.93
CA VAL A 184 -32.33 1.07 1.38
C VAL A 184 -30.85 1.35 1.67
N PRO A 185 -30.21 2.37 1.06
CA PRO A 185 -28.91 2.82 1.53
C PRO A 185 -29.04 3.29 2.98
N ASN A 186 -28.58 2.45 3.89
CA ASN A 186 -28.81 2.63 5.31
C ASN A 186 -27.88 3.74 5.84
N PHE A 187 -28.29 5.00 5.70
CA PHE A 187 -27.48 6.13 6.19
C PHE A 187 -27.90 6.64 7.56
N ALA A 188 -29.09 6.34 8.09
CA ALA A 188 -29.49 6.89 9.39
C ALA A 188 -30.72 6.30 10.10
N GLN A 189 -31.36 5.21 9.65
CA GLN A 189 -32.64 4.81 10.28
C GLN A 189 -32.50 3.87 11.49
N GLU A 190 -31.31 3.32 11.75
CA GLU A 190 -31.11 2.33 12.82
C GLU A 190 -30.28 2.80 14.02
N ASP A 191 -29.96 4.10 14.15
CA ASP A 191 -29.44 4.56 15.44
C ASP A 191 -30.59 4.60 16.46
N ALA A 192 -30.89 3.44 17.05
CA ALA A 192 -31.93 3.21 18.05
C ALA A 192 -31.77 4.10 19.31
N ARG A 193 -30.70 4.90 19.40
CA ARG A 193 -30.50 5.93 20.43
C ARG A 193 -31.35 7.18 20.19
N TYR A 194 -31.83 7.41 18.97
CA TYR A 194 -32.61 8.59 18.63
C TYR A 194 -34.01 8.22 18.14
N LEU A 195 -35.03 8.75 18.81
CA LEU A 195 -36.38 8.77 18.26
C LEU A 195 -36.41 9.83 17.15
N GLN A 196 -36.46 9.40 15.89
CA GLN A 196 -36.60 10.32 14.76
C GLN A 196 -38.01 10.88 14.73
N LEU A 197 -38.16 12.16 15.08
CA LEU A 197 -39.40 12.89 14.95
C LEU A 197 -39.36 13.70 13.65
N THR A 198 -39.58 13.03 12.52
CA THR A 198 -39.96 13.74 11.30
C THR A 198 -41.42 14.13 11.46
N GLY A 199 -41.76 15.41 11.33
CA GLY A 199 -43.05 15.99 11.74
C GLY A 199 -44.28 15.09 11.50
N GLY A 200 -45.17 15.03 12.50
CA GLY A 200 -46.36 14.19 12.50
C GLY A 200 -46.97 14.07 13.91
N THR A 201 -48.10 13.38 14.04
CA THR A 201 -48.72 13.07 15.34
C THR A 201 -48.17 11.74 15.84
N LEU A 202 -47.47 11.73 16.97
CA LEU A 202 -47.14 10.48 17.68
C LEU A 202 -48.44 9.87 18.22
N SER A 203 -48.85 8.72 17.67
CA SER A 203 -49.97 7.92 18.16
C SER A 203 -49.45 6.67 18.87
N GLY A 204 -49.99 6.36 20.05
CA GLY A 204 -49.58 5.20 20.87
C GLY A 204 -48.98 5.63 22.21
N ASP A 205 -48.73 4.64 23.07
CA ASP A 205 -48.14 4.86 24.39
C ASP A 205 -46.63 5.09 24.28
N LEU A 206 -46.17 6.29 24.64
CA LEU A 206 -44.74 6.56 24.80
C LEU A 206 -44.29 6.02 26.17
N LEU A 207 -43.62 4.86 26.18
CA LEU A 207 -43.02 4.31 27.40
C LEU A 207 -41.65 4.95 27.65
N MET A 208 -41.62 5.96 28.52
CA MET A 208 -40.37 6.53 29.04
C MET A 208 -40.00 5.80 30.33
N GLN A 209 -38.95 4.97 30.34
CA GLN A 209 -38.41 4.44 31.59
C GLN A 209 -37.69 5.57 32.34
N GLY A 210 -38.37 6.14 33.33
CA GLY A 210 -37.75 7.05 34.28
C GLY A 210 -36.70 6.29 35.08
N ASN A 211 -35.42 6.50 34.78
CA ASN A 211 -34.38 6.17 35.74
C ASN A 211 -34.44 7.23 36.85
N ASN A 212 -34.59 6.81 38.11
CA ASN A 212 -34.84 7.69 39.26
C ASN A 212 -33.80 8.83 39.44
N ASN A 213 -32.66 8.75 38.75
CA ASN A 213 -31.58 9.72 38.81
C ASN A 213 -31.73 10.95 37.89
N THR A 214 -32.60 10.93 36.87
CA THR A 214 -32.57 11.98 35.82
C THR A 214 -33.67 13.05 35.98
N MET A 215 -34.70 12.78 36.79
CA MET A 215 -35.78 13.76 37.08
C MET A 215 -36.01 14.02 38.57
N GLY A 216 -35.13 13.48 39.45
CA GLY A 216 -35.15 13.72 40.89
C GLY A 216 -36.44 13.27 41.61
N ALA A 217 -37.21 12.35 41.00
CA ALA A 217 -38.45 11.86 41.59
C ALA A 217 -38.17 10.77 42.63
N ASP A 218 -38.58 11.00 43.87
CA ASP A 218 -38.67 9.96 44.88
C ASP A 218 -39.88 9.03 44.61
N ALA A 219 -39.96 7.90 45.31
CA ALA A 219 -40.98 6.87 45.09
C ALA A 219 -42.44 7.34 45.27
N ASN A 220 -42.68 8.58 45.74
CA ASN A 220 -44.01 9.12 46.03
C ASN A 220 -44.36 10.37 45.20
N GLN A 221 -43.49 10.79 44.28
CA GLN A 221 -43.75 11.93 43.39
C GLN A 221 -44.48 11.51 42.12
N LYS A 222 -45.54 12.25 41.79
CA LYS A 222 -46.36 12.02 40.59
C LYS A 222 -45.79 12.83 39.43
N ILE A 223 -45.56 12.17 38.30
CA ILE A 223 -45.22 12.84 37.04
C ILE A 223 -46.53 13.32 36.40
N PHE A 224 -46.64 14.63 36.18
CA PHE A 224 -47.81 15.22 35.54
C PHE A 224 -47.48 15.61 34.10
N PHE A 225 -48.32 15.18 33.17
CA PHE A 225 -48.38 15.70 31.81
C PHE A 225 -49.45 16.78 31.78
N HIS A 226 -49.09 18.00 31.41
CA HIS A 226 -50.06 19.09 31.25
C HIS A 226 -49.74 19.92 30.01
N ASN A 227 -50.81 20.41 29.39
CA ASN A 227 -50.79 21.26 28.20
C ASN A 227 -51.55 22.55 28.56
N SER A 228 -50.98 23.32 29.48
CA SER A 228 -51.56 24.58 29.95
C SER A 228 -51.27 25.75 28.99
N ILE A 229 -50.35 25.57 28.03
CA ILE A 229 -49.99 26.56 27.02
C ILE A 229 -50.13 25.93 25.62
N PRO A 230 -51.01 26.46 24.75
CA PRO A 230 -51.20 25.95 23.39
C PRO A 230 -49.86 25.82 22.64
N GLY A 231 -49.63 24.65 22.02
CA GLY A 231 -48.41 24.38 21.25
C GLY A 231 -47.23 23.87 22.08
N SER A 232 -47.42 23.59 23.37
CA SER A 232 -46.37 23.00 24.21
C SER A 232 -46.90 21.91 25.13
N ALA A 233 -46.07 20.86 25.32
CA ALA A 233 -46.31 19.83 26.32
C ALA A 233 -45.22 19.92 27.38
N PHE A 234 -45.64 19.91 28.65
CA PHE A 234 -44.74 19.95 29.79
C PHE A 234 -44.75 18.62 30.53
N ILE A 235 -43.55 18.10 30.79
CA ILE A 235 -43.33 16.99 31.71
C ILE A 235 -42.66 17.58 32.95
N THR A 236 -43.39 17.66 34.06
CA THR A 236 -42.90 18.28 35.30
C THR A 236 -43.08 17.35 36.49
N ASN A 237 -42.09 17.40 37.38
CA ASN A 237 -42.17 16.83 38.71
C ASN A 237 -42.53 17.95 39.71
N THR A 238 -43.66 17.84 40.41
CA THR A 238 -44.14 18.84 41.37
C THR A 238 -43.92 18.37 42.81
N GLY A 239 -42.66 18.24 43.20
CA GLY A 239 -42.26 18.40 44.60
C GLY A 239 -42.24 19.89 44.95
N GLY A 240 -42.84 20.29 46.07
CA GLY A 240 -43.08 21.70 46.44
C GLY A 240 -41.85 22.61 46.26
N GLY A 241 -42.00 23.62 45.39
CA GLY A 241 -41.00 24.67 45.14
C GLY A 241 -40.21 24.48 43.84
N GLY A 242 -40.80 24.88 42.71
CA GLY A 242 -40.08 25.09 41.44
C GLY A 242 -39.51 23.82 40.78
N GLY A 243 -40.37 22.98 40.21
CA GLY A 243 -39.94 21.77 39.51
C GLY A 243 -39.12 22.05 38.25
N GLN A 244 -38.00 21.35 38.08
CA GLN A 244 -37.27 21.21 36.81
C GLN A 244 -38.07 20.26 35.91
N GLY A 245 -38.27 20.62 34.64
CA GLY A 245 -39.08 19.83 33.71
C GLY A 245 -38.60 19.97 32.28
N ILE A 246 -38.98 19.02 31.44
CA ILE A 246 -38.71 19.06 30.01
C ILE A 246 -39.90 19.76 29.35
N GLN A 247 -39.63 20.89 28.70
CA GLN A 247 -40.61 21.56 27.83
C GLN A 247 -40.39 21.09 26.40
N LEU A 248 -41.38 20.39 25.85
CA LEU A 248 -41.43 20.07 24.43
C LEU A 248 -42.20 21.20 23.74
N ARG A 249 -41.49 22.01 22.95
CA ARG A 249 -42.11 23.07 22.12
C ARG A 249 -42.28 22.54 20.71
N ALA A 250 -43.47 22.71 20.14
CA ALA A 250 -43.61 22.61 18.70
C ALA A 250 -42.82 23.78 18.07
N ASN A 251 -41.79 23.48 17.28
CA ASN A 251 -41.23 24.49 16.39
C ASN A 251 -42.27 24.73 15.30
N SER A 252 -42.84 25.93 15.29
CA SER A 252 -43.59 26.48 14.15
C SER A 252 -42.62 26.90 13.05
#